data_AF-A0A2A4TM73-F1
#
_entry.id   AF-A0A2A4TM73-F1
#
_cell.length_a   1.000
_cell.length_b   1.000
_cell.length_c   1.000
_cell.angle_alpha   90.00
_cell.angle_beta   90.00
_cell.angle_gamma   90.00
#
_symmetry.space_group_name_H-M   'P 1'
#
loop_
_entity.id
_entity.type
_entity.pdbx_description
1 polymer ?
#
loop_
_entity_poly.entity_id
_entity_poly.type
_entity_poly.pdbx_seq_one_letter_code
_entity_poly.pdbx_strand_id
1 'polypeptide(L)'
;MPHYALSDGLVALCAIYGTVVLLRQSEQQAACRLIAGGFSVIALAALTGTWRFIRGNDALFEAPHLLFSDFAGISGFLWISLGLMGLITRLPVAFTWVCPLIGYGVLLALNLTIPALTVTSLFILSVQILSIIQMMKKKSYRPGVWHILSTLSLCGVLVIASIPPLNPDLEWHLYHVVLAAWALFLTLSVKDFLSEK
;
A
#
# COMPACT_ATOMS: atom_id res chain seq x y z
N MET A 1 16.03 -18.92 -6.04
CA MET A 1 15.09 -18.60 -4.95
C MET A 1 15.50 -17.42 -4.05
N PRO A 2 16.78 -17.24 -3.63
CA PRO A 2 17.14 -16.10 -2.77
C PRO A 2 16.85 -14.72 -3.40
N HIS A 3 16.79 -14.63 -4.73
CA HIS A 3 16.46 -13.40 -5.44
C HIS A 3 15.04 -12.91 -5.15
N TYR A 4 14.03 -13.78 -4.94
CA TYR A 4 12.66 -13.35 -4.60
C TYR A 4 12.62 -12.58 -3.27
N ALA A 5 13.44 -13.01 -2.31
CA ALA A 5 13.59 -12.31 -1.04
C ALA A 5 14.10 -10.88 -1.20
N LEU A 6 14.86 -10.58 -2.27
CA LEU A 6 15.36 -9.23 -2.50
C LEU A 6 14.24 -8.27 -2.88
N SER A 7 13.34 -8.69 -3.78
CA SER A 7 12.23 -7.83 -4.21
C SER A 7 11.16 -7.68 -3.13
N ASP A 8 10.86 -8.75 -2.39
CA ASP A 8 9.97 -8.67 -1.21
C ASP A 8 10.60 -7.80 -0.12
N GLY A 9 11.90 -7.98 0.13
CA GLY A 9 12.65 -7.20 1.11
C GLY A 9 12.66 -5.71 0.76
N LEU A 10 12.72 -5.37 -0.52
CA LEU A 10 12.63 -3.99 -0.99
C LEU A 10 11.25 -3.38 -0.69
N VAL A 11 10.15 -4.12 -0.92
CA VAL A 11 8.80 -3.69 -0.54
C VAL A 11 8.73 -3.46 0.97
N ALA A 12 9.26 -4.39 1.77
CA ALA A 12 9.29 -4.27 3.23
C ALA A 12 10.04 -3.00 3.67
N LEU A 13 11.23 -2.73 3.11
CA LEU A 13 12.03 -1.55 3.45
C LEU A 13 11.29 -0.25 3.11
N CYS A 14 10.70 -0.15 1.91
CA CYS A 14 9.95 1.03 1.50
C CYS A 14 8.70 1.26 2.36
N ALA A 15 7.97 0.19 2.70
CA ALA A 15 6.79 0.27 3.55
C ALA A 15 7.15 0.63 5.01
N ILE A 16 8.21 0.04 5.58
CA ILE A 16 8.72 0.41 6.92
C ILE A 16 9.14 1.88 6.94
N TYR A 17 9.87 2.33 5.92
CA TYR A 17 10.23 3.74 5.78
C TYR A 17 8.99 4.64 5.78
N GLY A 18 7.97 4.28 5.00
CA GLY A 18 6.67 4.96 4.97
C GLY A 18 6.01 5.05 6.35
N THR A 19 5.90 3.92 7.04
CA THR A 19 5.38 3.86 8.41
C THR A 19 6.13 4.79 9.35
N VAL A 20 7.47 4.69 9.42
CA VAL A 20 8.29 5.47 10.35
C VAL A 20 8.21 6.96 10.07
N VAL A 21 8.28 7.36 8.81
CA VAL A 21 8.22 8.79 8.41
C VAL A 21 6.87 9.40 8.75
N LEU A 22 5.77 8.68 8.50
CA LEU A 22 4.42 9.20 8.69
C LEU A 22 3.99 9.20 10.17
N LEU A 23 4.45 8.22 10.97
CA LEU A 23 4.20 8.23 12.41
C LEU A 23 4.90 9.38 13.14
N ARG A 24 5.96 9.94 12.56
CA ARG A 24 6.69 11.10 13.10
C ARG A 24 6.04 12.44 12.77
N GLN A 25 5.02 12.48 11.91
CA GLN A 25 4.33 13.72 11.57
C GLN A 25 3.32 14.09 12.66
N SER A 26 3.46 15.30 13.20
CA SER A 26 2.60 15.85 14.27
C SER A 26 1.31 16.45 13.71
N GLU A 27 1.37 17.05 12.52
CA GLU A 27 0.20 17.59 11.84
C GLU A 27 -0.67 16.49 11.22
N GLN A 28 -2.00 16.63 11.36
CA GLN A 28 -2.99 15.69 10.85
C GLN A 28 -2.74 14.23 11.30
N GLN A 29 -2.33 14.08 12.56
CA GLN A 29 -1.87 12.82 13.15
C GLN A 29 -2.78 11.62 12.88
N ALA A 30 -4.11 11.80 12.88
CA ALA A 30 -5.05 10.74 12.58
C ALA A 30 -4.93 10.19 11.15
N ALA A 31 -4.82 11.07 10.15
CA ALA A 31 -4.69 10.68 8.74
C ALA A 31 -3.34 10.00 8.48
N CYS A 32 -2.26 10.58 8.99
CA CYS A 32 -0.91 10.03 8.87
C CYS A 32 -0.80 8.64 9.52
N ARG A 33 -1.41 8.46 10.70
CA ARG A 33 -1.46 7.15 11.36
C ARG A 33 -2.20 6.12 10.51
N LEU A 34 -3.32 6.46 9.87
CA LEU A 34 -4.04 5.51 8.99
C LEU A 34 -3.16 5.04 7.83
N ILE A 35 -2.51 5.98 7.14
CA ILE A 35 -1.58 5.63 6.04
C ILE A 35 -0.44 4.76 6.56
N ALA A 36 0.15 5.12 7.70
CA ALA A 36 1.20 4.32 8.34
C ALA A 36 0.70 2.93 8.77
N GLY A 37 -0.55 2.79 9.22
CA GLY A 37 -1.17 1.51 9.54
C GLY A 37 -1.27 0.61 8.31
N GLY A 38 -1.69 1.17 7.17
CA GLY A 38 -1.70 0.44 5.91
C GLY A 38 -0.31 0.05 5.41
N PHE A 39 0.68 0.93 5.51
CA PHE A 39 2.07 0.55 5.22
C PHE A 39 2.62 -0.51 6.17
N SER A 40 2.22 -0.49 7.44
CA SER A 40 2.67 -1.48 8.42
C SER A 40 2.22 -2.89 8.06
N VAL A 41 0.98 -3.07 7.58
CA VAL A 41 0.52 -4.41 7.15
C VAL A 41 1.14 -4.85 5.83
N ILE A 42 1.41 -3.92 4.91
CA ILE A 42 2.18 -4.21 3.68
C ILE A 42 3.61 -4.63 4.05
N ALA A 43 4.24 -3.96 5.00
CA ALA A 43 5.56 -4.35 5.51
C ALA A 43 5.54 -5.76 6.12
N LEU A 44 4.52 -6.11 6.91
CA LEU A 44 4.38 -7.45 7.48
C LEU A 44 4.22 -8.52 6.40
N ALA A 45 3.38 -8.28 5.38
CA ALA A 45 3.21 -9.19 4.25
C ALA A 45 4.53 -9.42 3.50
N ALA A 46 5.25 -8.34 3.19
CA ALA A 46 6.54 -8.40 2.51
C ALA A 46 7.65 -9.04 3.35
N LEU A 47 7.68 -8.80 4.67
CA LEU A 47 8.64 -9.43 5.57
C LEU A 47 8.42 -10.95 5.67
N THR A 48 7.16 -11.39 5.73
CA THR A 48 6.86 -12.83 5.74
C THR A 48 7.23 -13.52 4.42
N GLY A 49 7.02 -12.85 3.27
CA GLY A 49 7.47 -13.33 1.96
C GLY A 49 9.00 -13.38 1.86
N THR A 50 9.68 -12.31 2.28
CA THR A 50 11.15 -12.26 2.38
C THR A 50 11.70 -13.43 3.19
N TRP A 51 11.14 -13.65 4.39
CA TRP A 51 11.59 -14.71 5.28
C TRP A 51 11.33 -16.11 4.70
N ARG A 52 10.17 -16.32 4.08
CA ARG A 52 9.82 -17.55 3.35
C ARG A 52 10.90 -17.89 2.32
N PHE A 53 11.33 -16.94 1.51
CA PHE A 53 12.32 -17.18 0.45
C PHE A 53 13.75 -17.30 0.97
N ILE A 54 14.14 -16.58 2.02
CA ILE A 54 15.44 -16.76 2.70
C ILE A 54 15.56 -18.18 3.25
N ARG A 55 14.47 -18.74 3.78
CA ARG A 55 14.41 -20.11 4.32
C ARG A 55 14.28 -21.20 3.25
N GLY A 56 14.40 -20.86 1.97
CA GLY A 56 14.33 -21.84 0.88
C GLY A 56 12.91 -22.20 0.48
N ASN A 57 11.98 -21.23 0.50
CA ASN A 57 10.56 -21.41 0.18
C ASN A 57 9.84 -22.37 1.15
N ASP A 58 10.06 -22.16 2.45
CA ASP A 58 9.50 -22.98 3.52
C ASP A 58 7.96 -22.86 3.57
N ALA A 59 7.27 -24.00 3.45
CA ALA A 59 5.82 -24.10 3.43
C ALA A 59 5.16 -23.56 4.71
N LEU A 60 5.87 -23.56 5.84
CA LEU A 60 5.35 -23.00 7.10
C LEU A 60 5.03 -21.51 7.00
N PHE A 61 5.73 -20.78 6.12
CA PHE A 61 5.54 -19.34 5.91
C PHE A 61 4.61 -19.02 4.74
N GLU A 62 4.18 -20.00 3.96
CA GLU A 62 3.29 -19.79 2.81
C GLU A 62 1.91 -19.29 3.24
N ALA A 63 1.22 -20.02 4.12
CA ALA A 63 -0.13 -19.63 4.57
C ALA A 63 -0.15 -18.28 5.31
N PRO A 64 0.78 -17.99 6.25
CA PRO A 64 0.87 -16.66 6.85
C PRO A 64 1.14 -15.55 5.84
N HIS A 65 2.04 -15.78 4.88
CA HIS A 65 2.34 -14.79 3.85
C HIS A 65 1.11 -14.46 3.00
N LEU A 66 0.37 -15.47 2.53
CA LEU A 66 -0.85 -15.27 1.76
C LEU A 66 -1.91 -14.50 2.56
N LEU A 67 -2.11 -14.87 3.83
CA LEU A 67 -3.05 -14.17 4.73
C LEU A 67 -2.68 -12.69 4.89
N PHE A 68 -1.40 -12.39 5.14
CA PHE A 68 -0.95 -11.02 5.29
C PHE A 68 -1.01 -10.24 3.98
N SER A 69 -0.74 -10.88 2.84
CA SER A 69 -0.87 -10.25 1.53
C SER A 69 -2.31 -9.85 1.23
N ASP A 70 -3.28 -10.74 1.49
CA ASP A 70 -4.72 -10.42 1.34
C ASP A 70 -5.13 -9.30 2.29
N PHE A 71 -4.71 -9.38 3.55
CA PHE A 71 -5.02 -8.35 4.55
C PHE A 71 -4.41 -6.99 4.19
N ALA A 72 -3.18 -6.98 3.66
CA ALA A 72 -2.51 -5.78 3.20
C ALA A 72 -3.21 -5.16 1.98
N GLY A 73 -3.60 -5.98 1.00
CA GLY A 73 -4.31 -5.51 -0.21
C GLY A 73 -5.75 -5.04 0.06
N ILE A 74 -6.40 -5.54 1.12
CA ILE A 74 -7.75 -5.12 1.50
C ILE A 74 -7.69 -4.01 2.57
N SER A 75 -7.36 -4.37 3.81
CA SER A 75 -7.39 -3.44 4.95
C SER A 75 -6.29 -2.39 4.84
N GLY A 76 -5.10 -2.77 4.37
CA GLY A 76 -4.00 -1.83 4.19
C GLY A 76 -4.32 -0.74 3.17
N PHE A 77 -4.84 -1.13 2.00
CA PHE A 77 -5.27 -0.16 0.98
C PHE A 77 -6.44 0.71 1.45
N LEU A 78 -7.40 0.15 2.19
CA LEU A 78 -8.50 0.92 2.77
C LEU A 78 -7.99 1.96 3.78
N TRP A 79 -7.09 1.60 4.69
CA TRP A 79 -6.51 2.56 5.63
C TRP A 79 -5.72 3.66 4.93
N ILE A 80 -4.89 3.31 3.93
CA ILE A 80 -4.19 4.32 3.12
C ILE A 80 -5.18 5.25 2.43
N SER A 81 -6.23 4.71 1.82
CA SER A 81 -7.27 5.49 1.14
C SER A 81 -8.00 6.44 2.08
N LEU A 82 -8.42 5.95 3.26
CA LEU A 82 -9.07 6.75 4.29
C LEU A 82 -8.14 7.84 4.83
N GLY A 83 -6.86 7.52 5.01
CA GLY A 83 -5.85 8.48 5.42
C GLY A 83 -5.63 9.56 4.37
N LEU A 84 -5.47 9.20 3.09
CA LEU A 84 -5.34 10.17 2.00
C LEU A 84 -6.55 11.09 1.88
N MET A 85 -7.76 10.54 1.98
CA MET A 85 -8.97 11.36 2.04
C MET A 85 -8.93 12.28 3.26
N GLY A 86 -8.51 11.80 4.43
CA GLY A 86 -8.38 12.61 5.65
C GLY A 86 -7.36 13.75 5.58
N LEU A 87 -6.36 13.66 4.69
CA LEU A 87 -5.41 14.77 4.42
C LEU A 87 -6.06 15.90 3.62
N ILE A 88 -7.10 15.58 2.84
CA ILE A 88 -7.78 16.46 1.89
C ILE A 88 -9.09 17.00 2.47
N THR A 89 -9.85 16.14 3.15
CA THR A 89 -11.17 16.40 3.72
C THR A 89 -11.13 16.13 5.23
N ARG A 90 -12.02 16.78 6.00
CA ARG A 90 -12.17 16.49 7.43
C ARG A 90 -13.05 15.25 7.61
N LEU A 91 -12.45 14.07 7.57
CA LEU A 91 -13.16 12.82 7.88
C LEU A 91 -13.25 12.59 9.39
N PRO A 92 -14.42 12.17 9.93
CA PRO A 92 -14.53 11.77 11.33
C PRO A 92 -13.72 10.49 11.59
N VAL A 93 -12.77 10.59 12.51
CA VAL A 93 -11.68 9.61 12.74
C VAL A 93 -12.15 8.32 13.45
N ALA A 94 -13.28 8.33 14.15
CA ALA A 94 -13.64 7.25 15.08
C ALA A 94 -13.93 5.90 14.39
N PHE A 95 -14.38 5.89 13.12
CA PHE A 95 -14.76 4.66 12.41
C PHE A 95 -13.67 4.10 11.49
N THR A 96 -12.56 4.82 11.29
CA THR A 96 -11.62 4.53 10.20
C THR A 96 -10.65 3.39 10.48
N TRP A 97 -10.42 3.05 11.75
CA TRP A 97 -9.52 1.95 12.15
C TRP A 97 -10.21 0.60 12.20
N VAL A 98 -11.39 0.56 12.82
CA VAL A 98 -12.11 -0.69 13.11
C VAL A 98 -12.85 -1.22 11.88
N CYS A 99 -13.40 -0.33 11.05
CA CYS A 99 -14.21 -0.74 9.90
C CYS A 99 -13.42 -1.60 8.88
N PRO A 100 -12.18 -1.25 8.48
CA PRO A 100 -11.39 -2.12 7.58
C PRO A 100 -11.02 -3.48 8.18
N LEU A 101 -10.93 -3.60 9.51
CA LEU A 101 -10.68 -4.88 10.20
C LEU A 101 -11.91 -5.78 10.17
N ILE A 102 -13.06 -5.24 10.59
CA ILE A 102 -14.34 -5.98 10.58
C ILE A 102 -14.70 -6.36 9.14
N GLY A 103 -14.55 -5.43 8.20
CA GLY A 103 -14.80 -5.66 6.78
C GLY A 103 -13.97 -6.83 6.24
N TYR A 104 -12.67 -6.87 6.54
CA TYR A 104 -11.82 -8.00 6.14
C TYR A 104 -12.26 -9.31 6.77
N GLY A 105 -12.58 -9.33 8.07
CA GLY A 105 -13.09 -10.53 8.75
C GLY A 105 -14.37 -11.08 8.12
N VAL A 106 -15.30 -10.20 7.75
CA VAL A 106 -16.54 -10.58 7.04
C VAL A 106 -16.24 -11.11 5.65
N LEU A 107 -15.37 -10.45 4.88
CA LEU A 107 -14.99 -10.89 3.53
C LEU A 107 -14.28 -12.25 3.55
N LEU A 108 -13.42 -12.48 4.55
CA LEU A 108 -12.76 -13.76 4.77
C LEU A 108 -13.78 -14.86 5.08
N ALA A 109 -14.73 -14.59 5.99
CA ALA A 109 -15.79 -15.54 6.34
C ALA A 109 -16.72 -15.89 5.16
N LEU A 110 -16.89 -14.96 4.22
CA LEU A 110 -17.71 -15.13 3.01
C LEU A 110 -16.91 -15.63 1.78
N ASN A 111 -15.60 -15.88 1.89
CA ASN A 111 -14.71 -16.23 0.79
C ASN A 111 -14.74 -15.21 -0.38
N LEU A 112 -14.82 -13.92 -0.06
CA LEU A 112 -14.90 -12.81 -1.01
C LEU A 112 -13.59 -12.00 -1.10
N THR A 113 -12.45 -12.58 -0.72
CA THR A 113 -11.16 -11.85 -0.68
C THR A 113 -10.67 -11.43 -2.07
N ILE A 114 -10.77 -12.30 -3.08
CA ILE A 114 -10.38 -12.00 -4.47
C ILE A 114 -11.16 -10.80 -5.04
N PRO A 115 -12.51 -10.80 -5.08
CA PRO A 115 -13.25 -9.65 -5.60
C PRO A 115 -13.03 -8.40 -4.74
N ALA A 116 -12.84 -8.56 -3.43
CA ALA A 116 -12.51 -7.43 -2.56
C ALA A 116 -11.16 -6.80 -2.91
N LEU A 117 -10.12 -7.58 -3.21
CA LEU A 117 -8.81 -7.05 -3.65
C LEU A 117 -8.92 -6.21 -4.91
N THR A 118 -9.74 -6.63 -5.89
CA THR A 118 -10.00 -5.82 -7.09
C THR A 118 -10.69 -4.50 -6.74
N VAL A 119 -11.74 -4.56 -5.91
CA VAL A 119 -12.51 -3.37 -5.52
C VAL A 119 -11.64 -2.40 -4.71
N THR A 120 -10.85 -2.88 -3.74
CA THR A 120 -9.97 -2.03 -2.93
C THR A 120 -8.85 -1.42 -3.76
N SER A 121 -8.31 -2.15 -4.74
CA SER A 121 -7.31 -1.65 -5.69
C SER A 121 -7.85 -0.50 -6.55
N LEU A 122 -9.06 -0.64 -7.08
CA LEU A 122 -9.71 0.44 -7.85
C LEU A 122 -10.06 1.63 -6.95
N PHE A 123 -10.46 1.36 -5.70
CA PHE A 123 -10.78 2.40 -4.74
C PHE A 123 -9.55 3.25 -4.38
N ILE A 124 -8.42 2.64 -4.02
CA ILE A 124 -7.20 3.39 -3.72
C ILE A 124 -6.71 4.18 -4.94
N LEU A 125 -6.81 3.61 -6.15
CA LEU A 125 -6.49 4.32 -7.39
C LEU A 125 -7.36 5.58 -7.57
N SER A 126 -8.67 5.45 -7.35
CA SER A 126 -9.63 6.57 -7.43
C SER A 126 -9.31 7.67 -6.42
N VAL A 127 -8.95 7.28 -5.19
CA VAL A 127 -8.54 8.21 -4.13
C VAL A 127 -7.23 8.92 -4.47
N GLN A 128 -6.25 8.23 -5.07
CA GLN A 128 -5.02 8.88 -5.50
C GLN A 128 -5.26 9.90 -6.62
N ILE A 129 -6.12 9.59 -7.60
CA ILE A 129 -6.51 10.55 -8.65
C ILE A 129 -7.17 11.78 -8.05
N LEU A 130 -8.11 11.59 -7.12
CA LEU A 130 -8.74 12.70 -6.39
C LEU A 130 -7.69 13.53 -5.62
N SER A 131 -6.72 12.86 -5.01
CA SER A 131 -5.64 13.50 -4.26
C SER A 131 -4.76 14.39 -5.15
N ILE A 132 -4.41 13.92 -6.35
CA ILE A 132 -3.69 14.71 -7.36
C ILE A 132 -4.47 15.98 -7.69
N ILE A 133 -5.75 15.85 -8.04
CA ILE A 133 -6.60 17.00 -8.40
C ILE A 133 -6.59 18.05 -7.28
N GLN A 134 -6.66 17.61 -6.03
CA GLN A 134 -6.72 18.49 -4.87
C GLN A 134 -5.37 19.14 -4.55
N MET A 135 -4.25 18.40 -4.69
CA MET A 135 -2.90 18.96 -4.56
C MET A 135 -2.64 20.02 -5.64
N MET A 136 -3.06 19.78 -6.89
CA MET A 136 -2.92 20.73 -7.98
C MET A 136 -3.75 22.01 -7.75
N LYS A 137 -4.98 21.88 -7.22
CA LYS A 137 -5.80 23.04 -6.81
C LYS A 137 -5.12 23.89 -5.74
N LYS A 138 -4.36 23.27 -4.83
CA LYS A 138 -3.59 23.94 -3.79
C LYS A 138 -2.22 24.46 -4.26
N LYS A 139 -1.87 24.26 -5.54
CA LYS A 139 -0.56 24.62 -6.14
C LYS A 139 0.63 23.92 -5.46
N SER A 140 0.40 22.75 -4.87
CA SER A 140 1.41 21.91 -4.23
C SER A 140 2.08 21.00 -5.28
N TYR A 141 2.97 21.58 -6.09
CA TYR A 141 3.52 20.90 -7.27
C TYR A 141 4.45 19.73 -6.94
N ARG A 142 5.37 19.90 -6.00
CA ARG A 142 6.35 18.87 -5.63
C ARG A 142 5.69 17.60 -5.06
N PRO A 143 4.81 17.67 -4.03
CA PRO A 143 4.09 16.49 -3.57
C PRO A 143 3.14 15.93 -4.63
N GLY A 144 2.61 16.78 -5.53
CA GLY A 144 1.81 16.35 -6.67
C GLY A 144 2.57 15.46 -7.65
N VAL A 145 3.83 15.80 -7.98
CA VAL A 145 4.69 14.97 -8.85
C VAL A 145 4.91 13.60 -8.24
N TRP A 146 5.26 13.53 -6.94
CA TRP A 146 5.40 12.25 -6.24
C TRP A 146 4.10 11.45 -6.23
N HIS A 147 2.96 12.12 -6.08
CA HIS A 147 1.67 11.45 -6.11
C HIS A 147 1.35 10.85 -7.48
N ILE A 148 1.64 11.58 -8.57
CA ILE A 148 1.49 11.08 -9.94
C ILE A 148 2.37 9.86 -10.16
N LEU A 149 3.65 9.92 -9.75
CA LEU A 149 4.56 8.78 -9.87
C LEU A 149 4.05 7.57 -9.08
N SER A 150 3.56 7.78 -7.85
CA SER A 150 2.86 6.74 -7.08
C SER A 150 1.69 6.16 -7.88
N THR A 151 0.78 6.99 -8.37
CA THR A 151 -0.41 6.52 -9.11
C THR A 151 -0.04 5.72 -10.35
N LEU A 152 0.97 6.16 -11.11
CA LEU A 152 1.48 5.44 -12.27
C LEU A 152 2.11 4.09 -11.88
N SER A 153 2.87 4.04 -10.78
CA SER A 153 3.39 2.78 -10.25
C SER A 153 2.26 1.83 -9.86
N LEU A 154 1.20 2.31 -9.20
CA LEU A 154 0.05 1.46 -8.87
C LEU A 154 -0.65 0.92 -10.12
N CYS A 155 -0.86 1.75 -11.14
CA CYS A 155 -1.35 1.29 -12.44
C CYS A 155 -0.44 0.21 -13.03
N GLY A 156 0.88 0.39 -12.94
CA GLY A 156 1.87 -0.61 -13.35
C GLY A 156 1.69 -1.94 -12.63
N VAL A 157 1.51 -1.93 -11.30
CA VAL A 157 1.23 -3.14 -10.50
C VAL A 157 -0.02 -3.87 -11.03
N LEU A 158 -1.11 -3.14 -11.26
CA LEU A 158 -2.37 -3.72 -11.74
C LEU A 158 -2.26 -4.28 -13.17
N VAL A 159 -1.51 -3.59 -14.03
CA VAL A 159 -1.24 -4.05 -15.40
C VAL A 159 -0.40 -5.32 -15.38
N ILE A 160 0.69 -5.35 -14.60
CA ILE A 160 1.56 -6.54 -14.46
C ILE A 160 0.73 -7.74 -13.99
N ALA A 161 -0.11 -7.56 -12.97
CA ALA A 161 -0.95 -8.62 -12.43
C ALA A 161 -2.06 -9.12 -13.37
N SER A 162 -2.36 -8.37 -14.46
CA SER A 162 -3.45 -8.71 -15.40
C SER A 162 -2.94 -9.32 -16.71
N ILE A 163 -1.65 -9.24 -17.00
CA ILE A 163 -1.06 -9.75 -18.24
C ILE A 163 -0.62 -11.20 -18.00
N PRO A 164 -0.93 -12.14 -18.91
CA PRO A 164 -0.43 -13.51 -18.81
C PRO A 164 1.12 -13.55 -18.74
N PRO A 165 1.71 -14.26 -17.76
CA PRO A 165 3.17 -14.34 -17.64
C PRO A 165 3.80 -14.93 -18.90
N LEU A 166 4.68 -14.16 -19.55
CA LEU A 166 5.68 -14.74 -20.46
C LEU A 166 6.85 -15.34 -19.67
N ASN A 167 7.16 -14.76 -18.50
CA ASN A 167 8.19 -15.24 -17.56
C ASN A 167 7.73 -14.95 -16.12
N PRO A 168 7.35 -15.98 -15.34
CA PRO A 168 6.85 -15.81 -13.97
C PRO A 168 7.85 -15.15 -13.00
N ASP A 169 9.15 -15.39 -13.18
CA ASP A 169 10.19 -14.82 -12.30
C ASP A 169 10.33 -13.33 -12.53
N LEU A 170 10.33 -12.93 -13.79
CA LEU A 170 10.39 -11.52 -14.17
C LEU A 170 9.13 -10.79 -13.70
N GLU A 171 7.95 -11.38 -13.89
CA GLU A 171 6.68 -10.81 -13.43
C GLU A 171 6.69 -10.59 -11.91
N TRP A 172 7.12 -11.59 -11.14
CA TRP A 172 7.25 -11.48 -9.68
C TRP A 172 8.13 -10.28 -9.30
N HIS A 173 9.33 -10.18 -9.88
CA HIS A 173 10.26 -9.11 -9.55
C HIS A 173 9.74 -7.74 -9.98
N LEU A 174 9.19 -7.62 -11.18
CA LEU A 174 8.60 -6.37 -11.66
C LEU A 174 7.44 -5.92 -10.78
N TYR A 175 6.54 -6.84 -10.42
CA TYR A 175 5.42 -6.55 -9.51
C TYR A 175 5.92 -5.93 -8.20
N HIS A 176 6.86 -6.59 -7.52
CA HIS A 176 7.35 -6.16 -6.22
C HIS A 176 8.20 -4.89 -6.30
N VAL A 177 9.04 -4.73 -7.32
CA VAL A 177 9.84 -3.50 -7.52
C VAL A 177 8.92 -2.30 -7.78
N VAL A 178 7.91 -2.46 -8.61
CA VAL A 178 6.94 -1.38 -8.90
C VAL A 178 6.08 -1.09 -7.67
N LEU A 179 5.69 -2.10 -6.89
CA LEU A 179 4.97 -1.92 -5.62
C LEU A 179 5.83 -1.19 -4.57
N ALA A 180 7.12 -1.49 -4.48
CA ALA A 180 8.05 -0.79 -3.60
C ALA A 180 8.21 0.69 -4.01
N ALA A 181 8.33 0.95 -5.32
CA ALA A 181 8.38 2.29 -5.87
C ALA A 181 7.10 3.08 -5.55
N TRP A 182 5.93 2.46 -5.71
CA TRP A 182 4.64 3.03 -5.32
C TRP A 182 4.64 3.45 -3.84
N ALA A 183 5.02 2.56 -2.92
CA ALA A 183 5.04 2.85 -1.49
C ALA A 183 5.98 4.01 -1.15
N LEU A 184 7.16 4.05 -1.78
CA LEU A 184 8.14 5.13 -1.61
C LEU A 184 7.60 6.46 -2.12
N PHE A 185 7.09 6.52 -3.36
CA PHE A 185 6.58 7.77 -3.94
C PHE A 185 5.37 8.30 -3.19
N LEU A 186 4.47 7.42 -2.73
CA LEU A 186 3.33 7.83 -1.91
C LEU A 186 3.78 8.42 -0.58
N THR A 187 4.78 7.81 0.07
CA THR A 187 5.38 8.33 1.30
C THR A 187 5.97 9.73 1.08
N LEU A 188 6.76 9.91 0.02
CA LEU A 188 7.39 11.20 -0.30
C LEU A 188 6.34 12.26 -0.61
N SER A 189 5.29 11.90 -1.35
CA SER A 189 4.16 12.80 -1.64
C SER A 189 3.50 13.30 -0.36
N VAL A 190 3.14 12.41 0.56
CA VAL A 190 2.46 12.78 1.80
C VAL A 190 3.37 13.60 2.70
N LYS A 191 4.65 13.20 2.84
CA LYS A 191 5.64 13.93 3.62
C LYS A 191 5.82 15.37 3.11
N ASP A 192 6.07 15.52 1.81
CA ASP A 192 6.31 16.83 1.21
C ASP A 192 5.05 17.71 1.31
N PHE A 193 3.84 17.13 1.15
CA PHE A 193 2.57 17.84 1.30
C PHE A 193 2.35 18.40 2.71
N LEU A 194 2.79 17.69 3.74
CA LEU A 194 2.70 18.15 5.13
C LEU A 194 3.72 19.24 5.45
N SER A 195 4.87 19.26 4.77
CA SER A 195 5.89 20.29 4.97
C SER A 195 5.59 21.64 4.30
N GLU A 196 4.60 21.69 3.39
CA GLU A 196 4.17 22.92 2.70
C GLU A 196 3.10 23.71 3.46
N LYS A 197 2.58 23.19 4.57
CA LYS A 197 1.57 23.86 5.42
C LYS A 197 2.22 24.61 6.58
#